data_AF-A0A2D6WK13-F1
#
_entry.id   AF-A0A2D6WK13-F1
#
_cell.length_a   1.000
_cell.length_b   1.000
_cell.length_c   1.000
_cell.angle_alpha   90.00
_cell.angle_beta   90.00
_cell.angle_gamma   90.00
#
_symmetry.space_group_name_H-M   'P 1'
#
loop_
_entity.id
_entity.type
_entity.pdbx_description
1 polymer ?
#
loop_
_entity_poly.entity_id
_entity_poly.type
_entity_poly.pdbx_seq_one_letter_code
_entity_poly.pdbx_strand_id
1 'polypeptide(L)'
;MHHTLPFYGRFRHKFLKLYIFSAKLTLIPLLGRLVRWVANSYGRNRHGGYFITLGEAERMIDVSNSVALGPCGCRQVFHNCDRPIMTEIVVGAGREIYSKMGKKGFRQVSKEEAKEVMRQCHGSGMMHTVMQCQGLFYALCSCCSCCCVPTRLKKNYGVEYAITKRKNIVADFEKQCW
;
A
#
# COMPACT_ATOMS: atom_id res chain seq x y z
N MET A 1 -13.88 5.69 -14.00
CA MET A 1 -14.27 4.54 -13.17
C MET A 1 -13.82 4.70 -11.70
N HIS A 2 -14.22 5.79 -11.03
CA HIS A 2 -13.77 6.13 -9.66
C HIS A 2 -14.92 6.31 -8.64
N HIS A 3 -16.16 5.91 -9.00
CA HIS A 3 -17.35 6.14 -8.17
C HIS A 3 -17.41 5.28 -6.89
N THR A 4 -16.60 4.21 -6.81
CA THR A 4 -16.54 3.31 -5.64
C THR A 4 -15.46 3.70 -4.63
N LEU A 5 -14.56 4.63 -4.94
CA LEU A 5 -13.48 5.06 -4.05
C LEU A 5 -13.97 5.73 -2.75
N PRO A 6 -14.99 6.64 -2.79
CA PRO A 6 -15.54 7.21 -1.56
C PRO A 6 -16.22 6.17 -0.66
N PHE A 7 -16.91 5.19 -1.27
CA PHE A 7 -17.51 4.06 -0.56
C PHE A 7 -16.43 3.22 0.12
N TYR A 8 -15.34 2.91 -0.59
CA TYR A 8 -14.19 2.22 -0.02
C TYR A 8 -13.55 3.00 1.12
N GLY A 9 -13.38 4.33 0.99
CA GLY A 9 -12.85 5.18 2.06
C GLY A 9 -13.70 5.15 3.34
N ARG A 10 -15.03 5.26 3.20
CA ARG A 10 -15.99 5.26 4.32
C ARG A 10 -16.10 3.90 5.01
N PHE A 11 -16.03 2.80 4.24
CA PHE A 11 -16.17 1.44 4.75
C PHE A 11 -14.84 0.67 4.83
N ARG A 12 -13.70 1.37 4.76
CA ARG A 12 -12.35 0.80 4.71
C ARG A 12 -12.10 -0.24 5.79
N HIS A 13 -12.55 0.01 7.02
CA HIS A 13 -12.44 -0.95 8.12
C HIS A 13 -13.19 -2.26 7.87
N LYS A 14 -14.46 -2.18 7.44
CA LYS A 14 -15.27 -3.37 7.13
C LYS A 14 -14.72 -4.10 5.90
N PHE A 15 -14.32 -3.34 4.88
CA PHE A 15 -13.76 -3.89 3.64
C PHE A 15 -12.46 -4.67 3.90
N LEU A 16 -11.48 -4.08 4.59
CA LEU A 16 -10.20 -4.75 4.83
C LEU A 16 -10.35 -6.00 5.71
N LYS A 17 -11.25 -5.96 6.71
CA LYS A 17 -11.57 -7.14 7.52
C LYS A 17 -12.23 -8.23 6.69
N LEU A 18 -13.23 -7.90 5.87
CA LEU A 18 -13.88 -8.84 4.95
C LEU A 18 -12.89 -9.41 3.94
N TYR A 19 -11.99 -8.58 3.41
CA TYR A 19 -11.00 -8.99 2.42
C TYR A 19 -10.03 -10.02 3.02
N ILE A 20 -9.46 -9.76 4.20
CA ILE A 20 -8.64 -10.76 4.91
C ILE A 20 -9.45 -12.00 5.30
N PHE A 21 -10.71 -11.84 5.72
CA PHE A 21 -11.57 -12.98 6.04
C PHE A 21 -11.79 -13.88 4.81
N SER A 22 -12.10 -13.29 3.65
CA SER A 22 -12.27 -14.01 2.38
C SER A 22 -10.99 -14.70 1.91
N ALA A 23 -9.82 -14.20 2.32
CA ALA A 23 -8.55 -14.86 2.00
C ALA A 23 -8.44 -16.26 2.63
N LYS A 24 -9.21 -16.58 3.69
CA LYS A 24 -9.29 -17.95 4.24
C LYS A 24 -9.80 -18.98 3.22
N LEU A 25 -10.56 -18.56 2.20
CA LEU A 25 -11.01 -19.44 1.11
C LEU A 25 -9.84 -19.99 0.30
N THR A 26 -8.66 -19.35 0.32
CA THR A 26 -7.46 -19.91 -0.32
C THR A 26 -6.95 -21.17 0.38
N LEU A 27 -7.34 -21.42 1.62
CA LEU A 27 -6.88 -22.57 2.41
C LEU A 27 -7.74 -23.83 2.21
N ILE A 28 -8.87 -23.72 1.50
CA ILE A 28 -9.77 -24.84 1.24
C ILE A 28 -9.13 -25.80 0.21
N PRO A 29 -9.10 -27.12 0.45
CA PRO A 29 -8.60 -28.08 -0.53
C PRO A 29 -9.29 -27.95 -1.89
N LEU A 30 -8.52 -28.04 -2.98
CA LEU A 30 -8.96 -27.90 -4.39
C LEU A 30 -9.48 -26.49 -4.78
N LEU A 31 -10.48 -25.95 -4.09
CA LEU A 31 -11.04 -24.61 -4.33
C LEU A 31 -9.99 -23.51 -4.11
N GLY A 32 -9.12 -23.68 -3.12
CA GLY A 32 -8.10 -22.70 -2.76
C GLY A 32 -7.09 -22.43 -3.88
N ARG A 33 -6.85 -23.41 -4.77
CA ARG A 33 -5.99 -23.22 -5.95
C ARG A 33 -6.62 -22.25 -6.95
N LEU A 34 -7.92 -22.38 -7.20
CA LEU A 34 -8.67 -21.47 -8.06
C LEU A 34 -8.73 -20.06 -7.46
N VAL A 35 -9.04 -19.95 -6.16
CA VAL A 35 -9.09 -18.65 -5.47
C VAL A 35 -7.73 -17.95 -5.51
N ARG A 36 -6.63 -18.67 -5.23
CA ARG A 36 -5.27 -18.12 -5.39
C ARG A 36 -4.98 -17.67 -6.81
N TRP A 37 -5.39 -18.44 -7.82
CA TRP A 37 -5.18 -18.07 -9.22
C TRP A 37 -5.89 -16.75 -9.56
N VAL A 38 -7.17 -16.60 -9.18
CA VAL A 38 -7.94 -15.37 -9.38
C VAL A 38 -7.29 -14.20 -8.61
N ALA A 39 -6.97 -14.39 -7.34
CA ALA A 39 -6.37 -13.36 -6.49
C ALA A 39 -5.00 -12.90 -7.03
N ASN A 40 -4.18 -13.84 -7.51
CA ASN A 40 -2.88 -13.53 -8.11
C ASN A 40 -3.02 -12.81 -9.46
N SER A 41 -4.01 -13.18 -10.28
CA SER A 41 -4.30 -12.45 -11.53
C SER A 41 -4.72 -11.00 -11.24
N TYR A 42 -5.56 -10.78 -10.23
CA TYR A 42 -5.91 -9.44 -9.78
C TYR A 42 -4.68 -8.68 -9.24
N GLY A 43 -3.86 -9.32 -8.41
CA GLY A 43 -2.63 -8.74 -7.86
C GLY A 43 -1.64 -8.30 -8.94
N ARG A 44 -1.47 -9.14 -9.96
CA ARG A 44 -0.54 -8.90 -11.07
C ARG A 44 -1.00 -7.79 -12.01
N ASN A 45 -2.30 -7.71 -12.30
CA ASN A 45 -2.82 -6.89 -13.40
C ASN A 45 -3.58 -5.64 -12.94
N ARG A 46 -4.02 -5.58 -11.67
CA ARG A 46 -4.92 -4.52 -11.18
C ARG A 46 -4.39 -3.82 -9.94
N HIS A 47 -4.07 -4.53 -8.86
CA HIS A 47 -3.69 -3.87 -7.60
C HIS A 47 -2.64 -4.68 -6.84
N GLY A 48 -1.44 -4.12 -6.68
CA GLY A 48 -0.31 -4.81 -6.08
C GLY A 48 0.64 -3.87 -5.36
N GLY A 49 1.46 -4.44 -4.48
CA GLY A 49 2.55 -3.75 -3.80
C GLY A 49 3.92 -4.24 -4.25
N TYR A 50 4.92 -3.39 -4.09
CA TYR A 50 6.32 -3.75 -4.29
C TYR A 50 7.15 -3.36 -3.08
N PHE A 51 7.99 -4.26 -2.60
CA PHE A 51 9.01 -3.91 -1.61
C PHE A 51 10.04 -2.97 -2.23
N ILE A 52 10.40 -1.93 -1.47
CA ILE A 52 11.41 -0.94 -1.85
C ILE A 52 12.37 -0.73 -0.69
N THR A 53 13.58 -0.29 -1.00
CA THR A 53 14.58 0.18 -0.03
C THR A 53 14.24 1.60 0.44
N LEU A 54 14.90 2.03 1.52
CA LEU A 54 14.79 3.42 1.99
C LEU A 54 15.25 4.40 0.90
N GLY A 55 16.40 4.16 0.27
CA GLY A 55 16.91 5.04 -0.80
C GLY A 55 16.00 5.12 -2.03
N GLU A 56 15.36 4.01 -2.42
CA GLU A 56 14.34 4.03 -3.48
C GLU A 56 13.12 4.86 -3.08
N ALA A 57 12.67 4.75 -1.82
CA ALA A 57 11.56 5.54 -1.31
C ALA A 57 11.89 7.04 -1.26
N GLU A 58 13.08 7.41 -0.80
CA GLU A 58 13.54 8.81 -0.78
C GLU A 58 13.60 9.37 -2.20
N ARG A 59 14.12 8.62 -3.16
CA ARG A 59 14.14 9.05 -4.57
C ARG A 59 12.75 9.22 -5.16
N MET A 60 11.81 8.32 -4.86
CA MET A 60 10.40 8.48 -5.27
C MET A 60 9.75 9.73 -4.66
N ILE A 61 10.10 10.09 -3.42
CA ILE A 61 9.65 11.33 -2.78
C ILE A 61 10.25 12.54 -3.52
N ASP A 62 11.55 12.50 -3.84
CA ASP A 62 12.26 13.60 -4.50
C ASP A 62 11.72 13.92 -5.89
N VAL A 63 11.32 12.90 -6.67
CA VAL A 63 10.74 13.10 -8.02
C VAL A 63 9.23 13.37 -8.01
N SER A 64 8.55 13.20 -6.86
CA SER A 64 7.11 13.46 -6.75
C SER A 64 6.81 14.97 -6.77
N ASN A 65 5.80 15.38 -7.55
CA ASN A 65 5.34 16.77 -7.62
C ASN A 65 4.75 17.27 -6.29
N SER A 66 4.15 16.38 -5.51
CA SER A 66 3.58 16.69 -4.20
C SER A 66 3.58 15.45 -3.32
N VAL A 67 3.70 15.66 -2.02
CA VAL A 67 3.63 14.58 -1.03
C VAL A 67 2.66 14.94 0.09
N ALA A 68 1.92 13.94 0.57
CA ALA A 68 1.07 14.10 1.74
C ALA A 68 1.26 12.93 2.70
N LEU A 69 1.37 13.23 3.99
CA LEU A 69 1.50 12.25 5.05
C LEU A 69 0.11 11.92 5.60
N GLY A 70 -0.17 10.64 5.79
CA GLY A 70 -1.40 10.19 6.43
C GLY A 70 -1.26 8.87 7.17
N PRO A 71 -2.38 8.39 7.73
CA PRO A 71 -2.38 7.20 8.53
C PRO A 71 -2.37 5.93 7.68
N CYS A 72 -1.58 4.94 8.10
CA CYS A 72 -1.57 3.61 7.50
C CYS A 72 -2.94 2.94 7.64
N GLY A 73 -3.64 2.76 6.51
CA GLY A 73 -4.99 2.21 6.51
C GLY A 73 -5.09 0.79 7.08
N CYS A 74 -4.05 -0.03 6.91
CA CYS A 74 -4.02 -1.39 7.47
C CYS A 74 -3.84 -1.37 9.00
N ARG A 75 -2.93 -0.54 9.50
CA ARG A 75 -2.64 -0.45 10.94
C ARG A 75 -3.84 0.10 11.71
N GLN A 76 -4.51 1.11 11.16
CA GLN A 76 -5.78 1.66 11.70
C GLN A 76 -6.93 0.64 11.79
N VAL A 77 -6.86 -0.47 11.05
CA VAL A 77 -7.95 -1.46 11.03
C VAL A 77 -7.66 -2.65 11.93
N PHE A 78 -6.40 -3.09 11.95
CA PHE A 78 -6.02 -4.31 12.65
C PHE A 78 -5.36 -4.08 14.00
N HIS A 79 -4.60 -2.99 14.18
CA HIS A 79 -3.95 -2.64 15.45
C HIS A 79 -3.22 -3.80 16.15
N ASN A 80 -2.57 -4.68 15.38
CA ASN A 80 -1.83 -5.84 15.93
C ASN A 80 -0.46 -5.45 16.54
N CYS A 81 -0.13 -4.15 16.62
CA CYS A 81 1.11 -3.63 17.21
C CYS A 81 0.99 -2.13 17.53
N ASP A 82 1.90 -1.63 18.36
CA ASP A 82 1.94 -0.23 18.82
C ASP A 82 2.82 0.70 17.97
N ARG A 83 3.20 0.27 16.75
CA ARG A 83 4.01 1.09 15.84
C ARG A 83 3.25 2.35 15.39
N PRO A 84 3.95 3.45 15.05
CA PRO A 84 3.31 4.71 14.67
C PRO A 84 2.29 4.55 13.55
N ILE A 85 1.18 5.30 13.57
CA ILE A 85 0.12 5.19 12.55
C ILE A 85 0.41 6.08 11.33
N MET A 86 1.00 7.26 11.54
CA MET A 86 1.27 8.25 10.48
C MET A 86 2.51 7.84 9.67
N THR A 87 2.35 6.85 8.79
CA THR A 87 3.47 6.21 8.08
C THR A 87 3.16 5.92 6.60
N GLU A 88 2.14 6.57 6.05
CA GLU A 88 1.73 6.45 4.65
C GLU A 88 1.98 7.79 3.94
N ILE A 89 2.83 7.78 2.91
CA ILE A 89 3.14 8.94 2.08
C ILE A 89 2.42 8.77 0.75
N VAL A 90 1.47 9.66 0.49
CA VAL A 90 0.77 9.76 -0.79
C VAL A 90 1.69 10.41 -1.81
N VAL A 91 1.85 9.76 -2.95
CA VAL A 91 2.70 10.19 -4.07
C VAL A 91 2.00 9.92 -5.41
N GLY A 92 2.52 10.47 -6.51
CA GLY A 92 2.01 10.21 -7.86
C GLY A 92 0.50 10.47 -8.01
N ALA A 93 -0.21 9.54 -8.65
CA ALA A 93 -1.67 9.61 -8.86
C ALA A 93 -2.48 9.53 -7.54
N GLY A 94 -1.81 9.24 -6.42
CA GLY A 94 -2.44 9.16 -5.12
C GLY A 94 -3.14 10.44 -4.72
N ARG A 95 -2.57 11.62 -5.00
CA ARG A 95 -3.18 12.89 -4.58
C ARG A 95 -4.63 13.02 -5.06
N GLU A 96 -4.91 12.70 -6.32
CA GLU A 96 -6.26 12.75 -6.86
C GLU A 96 -7.18 11.68 -6.26
N ILE A 97 -6.66 10.47 -6.09
CA ILE A 97 -7.39 9.34 -5.49
C ILE A 97 -7.78 9.68 -4.05
N TYR A 98 -6.83 10.12 -3.22
CA TYR A 98 -7.06 10.48 -1.83
C TYR A 98 -7.88 11.75 -1.67
N SER A 99 -7.69 12.76 -2.54
CA SER A 99 -8.52 13.97 -2.52
C SER A 99 -10.00 13.65 -2.79
N LYS A 100 -10.29 12.67 -3.66
CA LYS A 100 -11.66 12.20 -3.94
C LYS A 100 -12.23 11.30 -2.82
N MET A 101 -11.38 10.66 -2.02
CA MET A 101 -11.78 9.78 -0.91
C MET A 101 -12.07 10.51 0.42
N GLY A 102 -11.79 11.81 0.50
CA GLY A 102 -11.95 12.63 1.70
C GLY A 102 -10.68 12.71 2.54
N LYS A 103 -10.25 13.94 2.87
CA LYS A 103 -8.97 14.29 3.52
C LYS A 103 -8.83 13.89 5.01
N LYS A 104 -9.59 12.92 5.53
CA LYS A 104 -9.56 12.65 6.98
C LYS A 104 -8.23 12.00 7.39
N GLY A 105 -7.34 12.84 7.93
CA GLY A 105 -6.03 12.44 8.48
C GLY A 105 -4.85 12.61 7.54
N PHE A 106 -5.02 13.11 6.31
CA PHE A 106 -3.91 13.40 5.41
C PHE A 106 -3.57 14.90 5.43
N ARG A 107 -2.29 15.22 5.56
CA ARG A 107 -1.77 16.59 5.49
C ARG A 107 -0.64 16.68 4.48
N GLN A 108 -0.56 17.80 3.77
CA GLN A 108 0.58 18.08 2.90
C GLN A 108 1.82 18.31 3.76
N VAL A 109 2.95 17.77 3.33
CA VAL A 109 4.23 17.84 4.04
C VAL A 109 5.34 18.24 3.09
N SER A 110 6.48 18.67 3.62
CA SER A 110 7.67 18.85 2.79
C SER A 110 8.24 17.49 2.38
N LYS A 111 9.02 17.46 1.29
CA LYS A 111 9.75 16.25 0.87
C LYS A 111 10.69 15.77 1.98
N GLU A 112 11.37 16.68 2.67
CA GLU A 112 12.28 16.32 3.76
C GLU A 112 11.53 15.73 4.95
N GLU A 113 10.36 16.29 5.31
CA GLU A 113 9.52 15.74 6.36
C GLU A 113 9.02 14.32 6.01
N ALA A 114 8.63 14.09 4.76
CA ALA A 114 8.26 12.74 4.30
C ALA A 114 9.43 11.75 4.38
N LYS A 115 10.64 12.17 3.99
CA LYS A 115 11.85 11.33 4.09
C LYS A 115 12.20 11.03 5.54
N GLU A 116 12.09 12.01 6.43
CA GLU A 116 12.35 11.81 7.86
C GLU A 116 11.41 10.78 8.47
N VAL A 117 10.11 10.82 8.16
CA VAL A 117 9.16 9.78 8.58
C VAL A 117 9.58 8.40 8.08
N MET A 118 10.05 8.29 6.82
CA MET A 118 10.53 7.03 6.27
C MET A 118 11.80 6.54 6.98
N ARG A 119 12.75 7.41 7.30
CA ARG A 119 13.97 7.09 8.08
C ARG A 119 13.64 6.62 9.48
N GLN A 120 12.74 7.29 10.19
CA GLN A 120 12.28 6.87 11.52
C GLN A 120 11.62 5.49 11.49
N CYS A 121 10.75 5.27 10.50
CA CYS A 121 10.15 3.96 10.29
C CYS A 121 11.22 2.89 10.00
N HIS A 122 12.20 3.20 9.15
CA HIS A 122 13.30 2.32 8.81
C HIS A 122 14.12 1.92 10.05
N GLY A 123 14.53 2.92 10.86
CA GLY A 123 15.28 2.71 12.10
C GLY A 123 14.52 1.86 13.13
N SER A 124 13.18 1.89 13.10
CA SER A 124 12.34 1.00 13.92
C SER A 124 12.17 -0.42 13.36
N GLY A 125 12.76 -0.73 12.20
CA GLY A 125 12.66 -2.03 11.52
C GLY A 125 11.39 -2.23 10.70
N MET A 126 10.74 -1.15 10.25
CA MET A 126 9.57 -1.23 9.38
C MET A 126 10.00 -1.40 7.92
N MET A 127 9.25 -2.21 7.17
CA MET A 127 9.49 -2.42 5.73
C MET A 127 8.87 -1.29 4.91
N HIS A 128 9.50 -0.93 3.80
CA HIS A 128 8.96 0.06 2.86
C HIS A 128 8.36 -0.63 1.64
N THR A 129 7.23 -0.08 1.19
CA THR A 129 6.52 -0.61 0.02
C THR A 129 5.94 0.53 -0.81
N VAL A 130 5.96 0.40 -2.14
CA VAL A 130 5.15 1.24 -3.03
C VAL A 130 3.92 0.48 -3.50
N MET A 131 2.76 1.14 -3.50
CA MET A 131 1.48 0.57 -3.91
C MET A 131 1.08 1.07 -5.29
N GLN A 132 0.55 0.16 -6.11
CA GLN A 132 0.14 0.43 -7.48
C GLN A 132 -1.30 -0.04 -7.70
N CYS A 133 -2.12 0.79 -8.35
CA CYS A 133 -3.48 0.45 -8.75
C CYS A 133 -3.68 0.83 -10.22
N GLN A 134 -4.13 -0.12 -11.05
CA GLN A 134 -4.36 0.03 -12.48
C GLN A 134 -3.15 0.65 -13.22
N GLY A 135 -1.95 0.21 -12.85
CA GLY A 135 -0.70 0.72 -13.40
C GLY A 135 -0.17 1.99 -12.72
N LEU A 136 -0.99 2.71 -11.95
CA LEU A 136 -0.62 3.98 -11.31
C LEU A 136 -0.10 3.79 -9.89
N PHE A 137 1.09 4.32 -9.61
CA PHE A 137 1.62 4.39 -8.25
C PHE A 137 0.95 5.51 -7.46
N TYR A 138 0.57 5.21 -6.21
CA TYR A 138 -0.28 6.13 -5.44
C TYR A 138 0.15 6.32 -3.98
N ALA A 139 0.91 5.40 -3.40
CA ALA A 139 1.34 5.51 -2.01
C ALA A 139 2.64 4.77 -1.74
N LEU A 140 3.51 5.37 -0.93
CA LEU A 140 4.60 4.72 -0.23
C LEU A 140 4.13 4.43 1.19
N CYS A 141 4.33 3.21 1.66
CA CYS A 141 3.94 2.80 3.00
C CYS A 141 5.14 2.28 3.77
N SER A 142 5.26 2.70 5.03
CA SER A 142 6.10 2.06 6.02
C SER A 142 5.25 1.17 6.93
N CYS A 143 5.50 -0.14 6.89
CA CYS A 143 4.57 -1.15 7.39
C CYS A 143 5.25 -2.17 8.33
N CYS A 144 4.43 -2.88 9.13
CA CYS A 144 4.85 -4.13 9.79
C CYS A 144 4.25 -5.32 9.04
N SER A 145 4.90 -6.48 9.10
CA SER A 145 4.34 -7.75 8.61
C SER A 145 3.05 -8.16 9.34
N CYS A 146 2.86 -7.65 10.56
CA CYS A 146 1.74 -7.96 11.45
C CYS A 146 0.38 -7.38 11.02
N CYS A 147 0.38 -6.19 10.42
CA CYS A 147 -0.83 -5.45 10.03
C CYS A 147 -0.97 -5.34 8.51
N CYS A 148 0.15 -5.27 7.77
CA CYS A 148 0.15 -5.03 6.33
C CYS A 148 -0.65 -6.10 5.58
N VAL A 149 -1.77 -5.69 4.98
CA VAL A 149 -2.67 -6.60 4.26
C VAL A 149 -1.96 -7.31 3.10
N PRO A 150 -1.25 -6.62 2.18
CA PRO A 150 -0.51 -7.29 1.12
C PRO A 150 0.49 -8.34 1.62
N THR A 151 1.23 -8.01 2.67
CA THR A 151 2.21 -8.94 3.26
C THR A 151 1.53 -10.15 3.91
N ARG A 152 0.42 -9.95 4.62
CA ARG A 152 -0.38 -11.05 5.20
C ARG A 152 -1.00 -11.93 4.13
N LEU A 153 -1.51 -11.35 3.04
CA LEU A 153 -2.03 -12.08 1.89
C LEU A 153 -1.00 -13.01 1.26
N LYS A 154 0.21 -12.51 1.04
CA LYS A 154 1.32 -13.33 0.56
C LYS A 154 1.68 -14.41 1.59
N LYS A 155 2.03 -14.00 2.82
CA LYS A 155 2.62 -14.89 3.83
C LYS A 155 1.65 -15.97 4.34
N ASN A 156 0.39 -15.61 4.58
CA ASN A 156 -0.55 -16.49 5.28
C ASN A 156 -1.55 -17.17 4.33
N TYR A 157 -1.73 -16.65 3.11
CA TYR A 157 -2.79 -17.08 2.20
C TYR A 157 -2.29 -17.45 0.79
N GLY A 158 -0.99 -17.35 0.51
CA GLY A 158 -0.37 -17.74 -0.76
C GLY A 158 -0.75 -16.86 -1.95
N VAL A 159 -1.14 -15.61 -1.70
CA VAL A 159 -1.40 -14.62 -2.76
C VAL A 159 -0.10 -13.92 -3.10
N GLU A 160 0.75 -14.62 -3.86
CA GLU A 160 2.10 -14.20 -4.22
C GLU A 160 2.21 -12.79 -4.80
N TYR A 161 1.26 -12.39 -5.65
CA TYR A 161 1.26 -11.09 -6.35
C TYR A 161 0.60 -9.97 -5.56
N ALA A 162 0.14 -10.22 -4.33
CA ALA A 162 -0.31 -9.14 -3.44
C ALA A 162 0.85 -8.17 -3.13
N ILE A 163 2.06 -8.72 -2.94
CA ILE A 163 3.28 -7.94 -2.81
C ILE A 163 4.50 -8.70 -3.37
N THR A 164 5.30 -8.03 -4.19
CA THR A 164 6.46 -8.65 -4.86
C THR A 164 7.69 -7.75 -4.79
N LYS A 165 8.81 -8.19 -5.39
CA LYS A 165 9.96 -7.33 -5.68
C LYS A 165 9.97 -7.04 -7.17
N ARG A 166 10.33 -5.82 -7.55
CA ARG A 166 10.45 -5.42 -8.96
C ARG A 166 11.77 -4.70 -9.17
N LYS A 167 12.52 -5.13 -10.19
CA LYS A 167 13.74 -4.43 -10.60
C LYS A 167 13.35 -3.10 -11.25
N ASN A 168 14.18 -2.07 -11.07
CA ASN A 168 14.00 -0.75 -11.67
C ASN A 168 12.67 -0.05 -11.33
N ILE A 169 12.10 -0.35 -10.15
CA ILE A 169 10.81 0.20 -9.71
C ILE A 169 10.80 1.74 -9.66
N VAL A 170 11.93 2.37 -9.33
CA VAL A 170 12.09 3.83 -9.34
C VAL A 170 11.94 4.39 -10.76
N ALA A 171 12.59 3.79 -11.76
CA ALA A 171 12.46 4.23 -13.14
C ALA A 171 11.03 4.08 -13.67
N ASP A 172 10.32 3.03 -13.26
CA ASP A 172 8.91 2.85 -13.60
C ASP A 172 7.99 3.88 -12.91
N PHE A 173 8.36 4.31 -11.71
CA PHE A 173 7.69 5.39 -10.99
C PHE A 173 7.93 6.76 -11.64
N GLU A 174 9.18 7.05 -12.01
CA GLU A 174 9.58 8.29 -12.68
C GLU A 174 8.83 8.51 -13.99
N LYS A 175 8.56 7.45 -14.78
CA LYS A 175 7.73 7.52 -16.01
C LYS A 175 6.30 8.03 -15.79
N GLN A 176 5.81 8.05 -14.56
CA GLN A 176 4.46 8.49 -14.20
C GLN A 176 4.41 9.88 -13.57
N CYS A 177 5.57 10.51 -13.35
CA CYS A 177 5.67 11.79 -12.66
C CYS A 177 5.63 13.01 -13.61
N TRP A 178 5.21 12.82 -14.87
CA TRP A 178 5.14 13.83 -15.93
C TRP A 178 3.71 14.34 -16.13
#